data_AF-A0A6P8JG99-F1
#
_entry.id   AF-A0A6P8JG99-F1
#
_cell.length_a   1.000
_cell.length_b   1.000
_cell.length_c   1.000
_cell.angle_alpha   90.00
_cell.angle_beta   90.00
_cell.angle_gamma   90.00
#
_symmetry.space_group_name_H-M   'P 1'
#
loop_
_entity.id
_entity.type
_entity.pdbx_description
1 polymer ?
#
loop_
_entity_poly.entity_id
_entity_poly.type
_entity_poly.pdbx_seq_one_letter_code
_entity_poly.pdbx_strand_id
1 'polypeptide(L)'
;MECKTVSMTLDVYGGRKHSDYRSKVVSKKIEDRKQEVSNLRTEELLDLTNGIDEPKGGKETLSKTLDEDSRLDSLEKAVEQNKIDQEKEMKEFNEWLDNGILEVMGEFEKYFDEADYSFKKENATEMDEVNKRLNQDKPTLKNNVEINYCQSYIGRVCWILQAIMYHIVLPDQFSEDWLYKVKDIEKDINDEDLLDDQERQEALERWVDLKEKLCWEPSIEKTLKMLQKEGNYMANPEGLTVEEAERVAEELNKQGRLRGRTSYEKVKKIIKMWKISTTLLQSLP
;
A
#
# COMPACT_ATOMS: atom_id res chain seq x y z
N MET A 1 -26.32 128.11 -69.71
CA MET A 1 -25.89 128.53 -68.37
C MET A 1 -26.53 127.59 -67.36
N GLU A 2 -25.69 127.11 -66.44
CA GLU A 2 -25.98 126.64 -65.09
C GLU A 2 -26.83 125.38 -64.85
N CYS A 3 -26.13 124.38 -64.30
CA CYS A 3 -26.63 123.29 -63.47
C CYS A 3 -27.55 123.78 -62.34
N LYS A 4 -28.53 122.94 -61.96
CA LYS A 4 -28.93 122.78 -60.56
C LYS A 4 -29.51 121.38 -60.32
N THR A 5 -28.73 120.59 -59.59
CA THR A 5 -29.10 119.35 -58.91
C THR A 5 -30.08 119.66 -57.78
N VAL A 6 -31.18 118.92 -57.66
CA VAL A 6 -31.96 118.85 -56.41
C VAL A 6 -32.31 117.38 -56.13
N SER A 7 -31.64 116.86 -55.10
CA SER A 7 -31.99 115.65 -54.36
C SER A 7 -33.22 115.93 -53.50
N MET A 8 -34.24 115.07 -53.57
CA MET A 8 -35.25 114.99 -52.51
C MET A 8 -35.60 113.52 -52.22
N THR A 9 -35.36 113.18 -50.97
CA THR A 9 -35.51 111.91 -50.28
C THR A 9 -36.94 111.63 -49.81
N LEU A 10 -37.24 110.33 -49.80
CA LEU A 10 -38.19 109.57 -48.97
C LEU A 10 -39.70 109.82 -49.14
N ASP A 11 -40.40 108.72 -49.43
CA ASP A 11 -41.28 108.12 -48.42
C ASP A 11 -41.40 106.60 -48.60
N VAL A 12 -40.75 105.84 -47.70
CA VAL A 12 -40.92 104.37 -47.57
C VAL A 12 -41.73 104.10 -46.32
N TYR A 13 -43.05 104.25 -46.43
CA TYR A 13 -44.00 103.77 -45.43
C TYR A 13 -44.50 102.38 -45.85
N GLY A 14 -44.02 101.32 -45.18
CA GLY A 14 -44.59 99.97 -45.38
C GLY A 14 -43.78 98.75 -44.92
N GLY A 15 -42.51 98.87 -44.52
CA GLY A 15 -41.66 97.68 -44.33
C GLY A 15 -41.44 97.15 -42.90
N ARG A 16 -41.71 97.93 -41.85
CA ARG A 16 -41.14 97.66 -40.51
C ARG A 16 -41.87 96.62 -39.65
N LYS A 17 -43.17 96.35 -39.84
CA LYS A 17 -43.91 95.39 -38.99
C LYS A 17 -43.82 93.93 -39.46
N HIS A 18 -43.66 93.69 -40.77
CA HIS A 18 -43.62 92.33 -41.33
C HIS A 18 -42.22 91.68 -41.22
N SER A 19 -41.17 92.50 -41.20
CA SER A 19 -39.77 92.09 -40.97
C SER A 19 -39.55 91.58 -39.54
N ASP A 20 -40.16 92.20 -38.54
CA ASP A 20 -39.96 91.88 -37.13
C ASP A 20 -40.66 90.57 -36.71
N TYR A 21 -41.84 90.29 -37.29
CA TYR A 21 -42.53 89.00 -37.11
C TYR A 21 -41.77 87.84 -37.78
N ARG A 22 -41.28 88.04 -39.02
CA ARG A 22 -40.49 87.03 -39.73
C ARG A 22 -39.16 86.75 -39.02
N SER A 23 -38.52 87.79 -38.48
CA SER A 23 -37.32 87.67 -37.65
C SER A 23 -37.58 86.84 -36.39
N LYS A 24 -38.67 87.10 -35.66
CA LYS A 24 -39.08 86.32 -34.46
C LYS A 24 -39.38 84.85 -34.78
N VAL A 25 -40.03 84.57 -35.91
CA VAL A 25 -40.31 83.19 -36.34
C VAL A 25 -39.03 82.44 -36.74
N VAL A 26 -38.09 83.11 -37.41
CA VAL A 26 -36.79 82.52 -37.76
C VAL A 26 -35.93 82.29 -36.52
N SER A 27 -35.87 83.25 -35.59
CA SER A 27 -35.16 83.08 -34.32
C SER A 27 -35.72 81.93 -33.50
N LYS A 28 -37.04 81.76 -33.44
CA LYS A 28 -37.67 80.62 -32.76
C LYS A 28 -37.30 79.29 -33.43
N LYS A 29 -37.36 79.19 -34.76
CA LYS A 29 -36.93 77.99 -35.49
C LYS A 29 -35.45 77.66 -35.33
N ILE A 30 -34.59 78.67 -35.21
CA ILE A 30 -33.17 78.48 -34.93
C ILE A 30 -32.99 77.91 -33.52
N GLU A 31 -33.74 78.43 -32.55
CA GLU A 31 -33.68 77.93 -31.17
C GLU A 31 -34.23 76.51 -31.05
N ASP A 32 -35.36 76.21 -31.69
CA ASP A 32 -35.95 74.87 -31.73
C ASP A 32 -34.97 73.87 -32.36
N ARG A 33 -34.30 74.23 -33.47
CA ARG A 33 -33.27 73.38 -34.10
C ARG A 33 -32.00 73.23 -33.25
N LYS A 34 -31.59 74.26 -32.51
CA LYS A 34 -30.46 74.15 -31.58
C LYS A 34 -30.78 73.16 -30.46
N GLN A 35 -32.01 73.21 -29.94
CA GLN A 35 -32.46 72.27 -28.92
C GLN A 35 -32.50 70.83 -29.48
N GLU A 36 -33.01 70.64 -30.69
CA GLU A 36 -33.04 69.34 -31.37
C GLU A 36 -31.63 68.77 -31.58
N VAL A 37 -30.69 69.58 -32.07
CA VAL A 37 -29.28 69.18 -32.22
C VAL A 37 -28.64 68.86 -30.86
N SER A 38 -28.98 69.60 -29.81
CA SER A 38 -28.51 69.32 -28.46
C SER A 38 -29.02 67.97 -27.96
N ASN A 39 -30.31 67.69 -28.17
CA ASN A 39 -30.94 66.45 -27.74
C ASN A 39 -30.37 65.22 -28.48
N LEU A 40 -30.21 65.31 -29.81
CA LEU A 40 -29.60 64.24 -30.61
C LEU A 40 -28.15 63.97 -30.20
N ARG A 41 -27.37 65.01 -29.89
CA ARG A 41 -26.01 64.85 -29.37
C ARG A 41 -25.99 64.18 -28.01
N THR A 42 -26.94 64.48 -27.13
CA THR A 42 -27.04 63.79 -25.84
C THR A 42 -27.45 62.34 -25.99
N GLU A 43 -28.35 62.01 -26.92
CA GLU A 43 -28.72 60.62 -27.23
C GLU A 43 -27.53 59.84 -27.83
N GLU A 44 -26.82 60.39 -28.82
CA GLU A 44 -25.62 59.77 -29.36
C GLU A 44 -24.52 59.58 -28.30
N LEU A 45 -24.34 60.56 -27.41
CA LEU A 45 -23.37 60.44 -26.31
C LEU A 45 -23.79 59.35 -25.32
N LEU A 46 -25.08 59.20 -25.02
CA LEU A 46 -25.59 58.15 -24.15
C LEU A 46 -25.42 56.76 -24.79
N ASP A 47 -25.75 56.61 -26.06
CA ASP A 47 -25.59 55.35 -26.80
C ASP A 47 -24.13 54.95 -26.93
N LEU A 48 -23.23 55.90 -27.21
CA LEU A 48 -21.79 55.65 -27.24
C LEU A 48 -21.24 55.32 -25.84
N THR A 49 -21.74 55.96 -24.78
CA THR A 49 -21.30 55.66 -23.41
C THR A 49 -21.74 54.25 -23.01
N ASN A 50 -23.01 53.90 -23.25
CA ASN A 50 -23.53 52.56 -23.00
C ASN A 50 -22.79 51.50 -23.83
N GLY A 51 -22.55 51.77 -25.11
CA GLY A 51 -21.80 50.89 -26.00
C GLY A 51 -20.31 50.74 -25.65
N ILE A 52 -19.74 51.63 -24.83
CA ILE A 52 -18.38 51.51 -24.28
C ILE A 52 -18.38 50.74 -22.95
N ASP A 53 -19.41 50.89 -22.14
CA ASP A 53 -19.49 50.23 -20.83
C ASP A 53 -19.81 48.73 -20.92
N GLU A 54 -20.63 48.31 -21.90
CA GLU A 54 -20.87 46.87 -22.19
C GLU A 54 -19.58 46.07 -22.48
N PRO A 55 -18.72 46.46 -23.45
CA PRO A 55 -17.48 45.74 -23.73
C PRO A 55 -16.44 45.88 -22.62
N LYS A 56 -16.46 46.94 -21.80
CA LYS A 56 -15.62 47.03 -20.60
C LYS A 56 -16.05 46.01 -19.55
N GLY A 57 -17.35 45.88 -19.29
CA GLY A 57 -17.89 44.85 -18.39
C GLY A 57 -17.52 43.44 -18.86
N GLY A 58 -17.70 43.15 -20.15
CA GLY A 58 -17.31 41.87 -20.74
C GLY A 58 -15.82 41.57 -20.64
N LYS A 59 -14.95 42.57 -20.82
CA LYS A 59 -13.49 42.43 -20.68
C LYS A 59 -13.09 42.16 -19.23
N GLU A 60 -13.74 42.80 -18.26
CA GLU A 60 -13.47 42.57 -16.84
C GLU A 60 -13.92 41.15 -16.41
N THR A 61 -15.08 40.68 -16.90
CA THR A 61 -15.54 39.31 -16.63
C THR A 61 -14.62 38.27 -17.26
N LEU A 62 -14.19 38.45 -18.51
CA LEU A 62 -13.26 37.53 -19.18
C LEU A 62 -11.87 37.49 -18.52
N SER A 63 -11.40 38.62 -18.00
CA SER A 63 -10.16 38.67 -17.24
C SER A 63 -10.27 37.88 -15.93
N LYS A 64 -11.41 37.97 -15.23
CA LYS A 64 -11.67 37.21 -14.00
C LYS A 64 -11.75 35.71 -14.26
N THR A 65 -12.41 35.28 -15.34
CA THR A 65 -12.51 33.84 -15.67
C THR A 65 -11.17 33.23 -16.06
N LEU A 66 -10.31 33.96 -16.79
CA LEU A 66 -8.96 33.49 -17.12
C LEU A 66 -8.07 33.35 -15.87
N ASP A 67 -8.18 34.29 -14.94
CA ASP A 67 -7.50 34.20 -13.64
C ASP A 67 -8.03 33.02 -12.81
N GLU A 68 -9.34 32.75 -12.84
CA GLU A 68 -9.95 31.61 -12.15
C GLU A 68 -9.50 30.26 -12.73
N ASP A 69 -9.46 30.10 -14.06
CA ASP A 69 -9.01 28.87 -14.72
C ASP A 69 -7.54 28.55 -14.42
N SER A 70 -6.67 29.58 -14.42
CA SER A 70 -5.25 29.41 -14.06
C SER A 70 -5.03 28.99 -12.60
N ARG A 71 -5.90 29.48 -11.70
CA ARG A 71 -5.91 29.07 -10.29
C ARG A 71 -6.43 27.65 -10.13
N LEU A 72 -7.41 27.24 -10.94
CA LEU A 72 -7.97 25.89 -10.94
C LEU A 72 -6.94 24.85 -11.37
N ASP A 73 -6.20 25.09 -12.45
CA ASP A 73 -5.10 24.22 -12.91
C ASP A 73 -3.96 24.12 -11.87
N SER A 74 -3.66 25.23 -11.20
CA SER A 74 -2.69 25.25 -10.10
C SER A 74 -3.15 24.45 -8.88
N LEU A 75 -4.46 24.51 -8.56
CA LEU A 75 -5.07 23.74 -7.48
C LEU A 75 -5.14 22.25 -7.81
N GLU A 76 -5.47 21.88 -9.04
CA GLU A 76 -5.53 20.49 -9.49
C GLU A 76 -4.15 19.82 -9.38
N LYS A 77 -3.09 20.49 -9.83
CA LYS A 77 -1.70 20.03 -9.64
C LYS A 77 -1.32 19.89 -8.16
N ALA A 78 -1.73 20.84 -7.32
CA ALA A 78 -1.46 20.78 -5.89
C ALA A 78 -2.20 19.62 -5.19
N VAL A 79 -3.43 19.33 -5.61
CA VAL A 79 -4.22 18.20 -5.10
C VAL A 79 -3.61 16.87 -5.51
N GLU A 80 -3.20 16.72 -6.77
CA GLU A 80 -2.55 15.49 -7.24
C GLU A 80 -1.22 15.25 -6.53
N GLN A 81 -0.41 16.30 -6.35
CA GLN A 81 0.83 16.19 -5.60
C GLN A 81 0.59 15.82 -4.14
N ASN A 82 -0.42 16.42 -3.50
CA ASN A 82 -0.76 16.10 -2.10
C ASN A 82 -1.22 14.65 -1.95
N LYS A 83 -1.95 14.10 -2.94
CA LYS A 83 -2.34 12.70 -2.94
C LYS A 83 -1.13 11.77 -3.04
N ILE A 84 -0.17 12.06 -3.92
CA ILE A 84 1.09 11.32 -4.04
C ILE A 84 1.88 11.38 -2.73
N ASP A 85 1.98 12.56 -2.13
CA ASP A 85 2.69 12.76 -0.87
C ASP A 85 2.03 11.98 0.28
N GLN A 86 0.69 11.97 0.37
CA GLN A 86 -0.05 11.18 1.35
C GLN A 86 0.13 9.67 1.16
N GLU A 87 0.11 9.18 -0.08
CA GLU A 87 0.35 7.76 -0.37
C GLU A 87 1.78 7.34 0.03
N LYS A 88 2.76 8.22 -0.20
CA LYS A 88 4.14 8.00 0.20
C LYS A 88 4.30 7.98 1.73
N GLU A 89 3.74 8.97 2.43
CA GLU A 89 3.76 9.00 3.90
C GLU A 89 3.08 7.77 4.50
N MET A 90 1.97 7.33 3.91
CA MET A 90 1.26 6.13 4.36
C MET A 90 2.08 4.86 4.17
N LYS A 91 2.81 4.76 3.05
CA LYS A 91 3.72 3.64 2.78
C LYS A 91 4.88 3.62 3.80
N GLU A 92 5.54 4.76 4.02
CA GLU A 92 6.63 4.89 4.99
C GLU A 92 6.15 4.56 6.42
N PHE A 93 4.94 4.99 6.80
CA PHE A 93 4.35 4.67 8.09
C PHE A 93 4.05 3.18 8.26
N ASN A 94 3.55 2.51 7.21
CA ASN A 94 3.33 1.06 7.24
C ASN A 94 4.65 0.28 7.35
N GLU A 95 5.68 0.67 6.60
CA GLU A 95 7.02 0.08 6.71
C GLU A 95 7.61 0.28 8.12
N TRP A 96 7.37 1.44 8.74
CA TRP A 96 7.78 1.69 10.12
C TRP A 96 7.04 0.79 11.12
N LEU A 97 5.72 0.61 10.96
CA LEU A 97 4.93 -0.30 11.80
C LEU A 97 5.39 -1.75 11.66
N ASP A 98 5.63 -2.22 10.43
CA ASP A 98 6.10 -3.59 10.18
C ASP A 98 7.46 -3.86 10.82
N ASN A 99 8.40 -2.90 10.69
CA ASN A 99 9.70 -2.98 11.34
C ASN A 99 9.59 -2.97 12.86
N GLY A 100 8.71 -2.14 13.44
CA GLY A 100 8.47 -2.10 14.88
C GLY A 100 7.86 -3.41 15.41
N ILE A 101 6.93 -4.02 14.66
CA ILE A 101 6.37 -5.32 15.02
C ILE A 101 7.45 -6.41 14.98
N LEU A 102 8.31 -6.41 13.95
CA LEU A 102 9.44 -7.34 13.85
C LEU A 102 10.42 -7.22 15.03
N GLU A 103 10.76 -5.99 15.43
CA GLU A 103 11.65 -5.73 16.56
C GLU A 103 11.04 -6.25 17.88
N VAL A 104 9.79 -5.89 18.17
CA VAL A 104 9.07 -6.35 19.35
C VAL A 104 8.94 -7.88 19.36
N MET A 105 8.66 -8.51 18.23
CA MET A 105 8.60 -9.97 18.12
C MET A 105 9.97 -10.62 18.39
N GLY A 106 11.06 -10.01 17.92
CA GLY A 106 12.43 -10.47 18.18
C GLY A 106 12.83 -10.34 19.65
N GLU A 107 12.43 -9.27 20.34
CA GLU A 107 12.63 -9.12 21.78
C GLU A 107 11.82 -10.15 22.58
N PHE A 108 10.54 -10.34 22.25
CA PHE A 108 9.73 -11.39 22.84
C PHE A 108 10.36 -12.77 22.64
N GLU A 109 10.95 -13.04 21.47
CA GLU A 109 11.62 -14.30 21.19
C GLU A 109 12.85 -14.52 22.08
N LYS A 110 13.68 -13.47 22.29
CA LYS A 110 14.79 -13.53 23.24
C LYS A 110 14.31 -13.81 24.66
N TYR A 111 13.27 -13.11 25.13
CA TYR A 111 12.69 -13.34 26.44
C TYR A 111 12.15 -14.76 26.61
N PHE A 112 11.49 -15.30 25.58
CA PHE A 112 11.00 -16.68 25.59
C PHE A 112 12.14 -17.70 25.59
N ASP A 113 13.18 -17.50 24.78
CA ASP A 113 14.35 -18.38 24.74
C ASP A 113 15.14 -18.32 26.06
N GLU A 114 15.25 -17.16 26.72
CA GLU A 114 15.85 -17.03 28.06
C GLU A 114 15.00 -17.67 29.17
N ALA A 115 13.67 -17.54 29.09
CA ALA A 115 12.76 -18.21 30.01
C ALA A 115 12.80 -19.74 29.84
N ASP A 116 12.84 -20.24 28.60
CA ASP A 116 12.98 -21.67 28.31
C ASP A 116 14.35 -22.20 28.73
N TYR A 117 15.43 -21.43 28.50
CA TYR A 117 16.76 -21.78 28.97
C TYR A 117 16.86 -21.82 30.49
N SER A 118 16.30 -20.83 31.19
CA SER A 118 16.30 -20.80 32.67
C SER A 118 15.47 -21.94 33.24
N PHE A 119 14.29 -22.22 32.69
CA PHE A 119 13.46 -23.36 33.07
C PHE A 119 14.15 -24.72 32.82
N LYS A 120 14.82 -24.88 31.66
CA LYS A 120 15.61 -26.09 31.36
C LYS A 120 16.80 -26.24 32.30
N LYS A 121 17.48 -25.14 32.63
CA LYS A 121 18.61 -25.13 33.56
C LYS A 121 18.18 -25.51 34.97
N GLU A 122 17.08 -24.94 35.46
CA GLU A 122 16.52 -25.22 36.79
C GLU A 122 16.03 -26.68 36.89
N ASN A 123 15.32 -27.16 35.87
CA ASN A 123 14.92 -28.58 35.77
C ASN A 123 16.10 -29.53 35.58
N ALA A 124 17.19 -29.12 34.93
CA ALA A 124 18.39 -29.94 34.79
C ALA A 124 19.10 -30.10 36.15
N THR A 125 19.14 -29.03 36.97
CA THR A 125 19.65 -29.12 38.36
C THR A 125 18.75 -29.98 39.25
N GLU A 126 17.42 -29.85 39.16
CA GLU A 126 16.51 -30.76 39.87
C GLU A 126 16.64 -32.20 39.37
N MET A 127 16.77 -32.43 38.06
CA MET A 127 17.00 -33.76 37.49
C MET A 127 18.35 -34.34 37.91
N ASP A 128 19.42 -33.54 38.05
CA ASP A 128 20.71 -34.02 38.54
C ASP A 128 20.64 -34.40 40.02
N GLU A 129 19.92 -33.64 40.84
CA GLU A 129 19.66 -34.00 42.24
C GLU A 129 18.76 -35.24 42.38
N VAL A 130 17.77 -35.38 41.51
CA VAL A 130 16.87 -36.54 41.44
C VAL A 130 17.61 -37.77 40.89
N ASN A 131 18.49 -37.62 39.88
CA ASN A 131 19.34 -38.68 39.33
C ASN A 131 20.37 -39.16 40.35
N LYS A 132 20.90 -38.27 41.19
CA LYS A 132 21.78 -38.63 42.30
C LYS A 132 21.06 -39.47 43.37
N ARG A 133 19.73 -39.27 43.53
CA ARG A 133 18.85 -40.10 44.38
C ARG A 133 18.38 -41.39 43.68
N LEU A 134 18.16 -41.37 42.36
CA LEU A 134 17.70 -42.51 41.56
C LEU A 134 18.79 -43.53 41.21
N ASN A 135 20.07 -43.17 41.26
CA ASN A 135 21.18 -44.11 41.04
C ASN A 135 21.30 -45.22 42.11
N GLN A 136 20.37 -45.26 43.08
CA GLN A 136 20.21 -46.40 44.00
C GLN A 136 19.21 -47.46 43.50
N ASP A 137 18.37 -47.18 42.50
CA ASP A 137 17.41 -48.16 41.95
C ASP A 137 17.35 -48.10 40.41
N LYS A 138 18.01 -49.04 39.74
CA LYS A 138 18.01 -49.19 38.27
C LYS A 138 16.75 -49.93 37.79
N PRO A 139 15.83 -49.23 37.09
CA PRO A 139 15.27 -49.77 35.85
C PRO A 139 15.08 -48.75 34.68
N THR A 140 15.50 -47.49 34.78
CA THR A 140 15.05 -46.40 33.86
C THR A 140 15.88 -46.13 32.59
N LEU A 141 17.03 -46.77 32.38
CA LEU A 141 17.89 -46.44 31.23
C LEU A 141 17.29 -46.81 29.86
N LYS A 142 16.36 -47.77 29.80
CA LYS A 142 15.79 -48.25 28.53
C LYS A 142 14.79 -47.26 27.91
N ASN A 143 14.02 -46.55 28.73
CA ASN A 143 12.96 -45.65 28.27
C ASN A 143 13.51 -44.33 27.68
N ASN A 144 14.64 -43.82 28.19
CA ASN A 144 15.21 -42.56 27.71
C ASN A 144 15.84 -42.67 26.31
N VAL A 145 16.35 -43.85 25.94
CA VAL A 145 16.91 -44.09 24.60
C VAL A 145 15.81 -44.08 23.54
N GLU A 146 14.64 -44.64 23.86
CA GLU A 146 13.48 -44.69 22.96
C GLU A 146 12.86 -43.30 22.74
N ILE A 147 12.78 -42.46 23.79
CA ILE A 147 12.28 -41.08 23.67
C ILE A 147 13.18 -40.23 22.78
N ASN A 148 14.50 -40.27 23.02
CA ASN A 148 15.46 -39.51 22.24
C ASN A 148 15.40 -39.91 20.77
N TYR A 149 15.27 -41.21 20.47
CA TYR A 149 15.05 -41.69 19.11
C TYR A 149 13.76 -41.10 18.52
N CYS A 150 12.63 -41.20 19.21
CA CYS A 150 11.34 -40.72 18.72
C CYS A 150 11.34 -39.21 18.44
N GLN A 151 11.88 -38.40 19.36
CA GLN A 151 11.98 -36.94 19.17
C GLN A 151 12.89 -36.60 17.99
N SER A 152 14.02 -37.28 17.84
CA SER A 152 14.96 -37.05 16.74
C SER A 152 14.37 -37.48 15.40
N TYR A 153 13.59 -38.55 15.39
CA TYR A 153 12.86 -39.01 14.21
C TYR A 153 11.86 -37.96 13.73
N ILE A 154 11.00 -37.45 14.62
CA ILE A 154 10.04 -36.39 14.27
C ILE A 154 10.77 -35.10 13.87
N GLY A 155 11.84 -34.72 14.58
CA GLY A 155 12.67 -33.58 14.20
C GLY A 155 13.25 -33.72 12.79
N ARG A 156 13.73 -34.91 12.42
CA ARG A 156 14.26 -35.21 11.08
C ARG A 156 13.17 -35.16 10.00
N VAL A 157 11.96 -35.67 10.28
CA VAL A 157 10.79 -35.51 9.40
C VAL A 157 10.52 -34.02 9.13
N CYS A 158 10.57 -33.18 10.17
CA CYS A 158 10.34 -31.74 10.03
C CYS A 158 11.41 -31.04 9.16
N TRP A 159 12.66 -31.48 9.25
CA TRP A 159 13.75 -30.99 8.38
C TRP A 159 13.54 -31.39 6.92
N ILE A 160 13.26 -32.67 6.68
CA ILE A 160 13.05 -33.19 5.33
C ILE A 160 11.82 -32.54 4.69
N LEU A 161 10.74 -32.36 5.43
CA LEU A 161 9.56 -31.66 4.94
C LEU A 161 9.91 -30.26 4.42
N GLN A 162 10.67 -29.47 5.19
CA GLN A 162 11.06 -28.11 4.79
C GLN A 162 11.98 -28.10 3.57
N ALA A 163 12.92 -29.06 3.48
CA ALA A 163 13.76 -29.23 2.30
C ALA A 163 12.94 -29.60 1.05
N ILE A 164 11.98 -30.52 1.16
CA ILE A 164 11.08 -30.89 0.06
C ILE A 164 10.22 -29.70 -0.36
N MET A 165 9.69 -28.94 0.62
CA MET A 165 8.91 -27.74 0.32
C MET A 165 9.74 -26.73 -0.46
N TYR A 166 10.99 -26.51 -0.06
CA TYR A 166 11.90 -25.63 -0.79
C TYR A 166 12.14 -26.14 -2.22
N HIS A 167 12.47 -27.42 -2.39
CA HIS A 167 12.71 -28.03 -3.71
C HIS A 167 11.49 -27.88 -4.63
N ILE A 168 10.27 -28.10 -4.14
CA ILE A 168 9.05 -27.94 -4.96
C ILE A 168 8.91 -26.50 -5.48
N VAL A 169 9.27 -25.51 -4.65
CA VAL A 169 9.04 -24.08 -4.94
C VAL A 169 10.19 -23.46 -5.71
N LEU A 170 11.42 -23.83 -5.40
CA LEU A 170 12.67 -23.32 -5.96
C LEU A 170 13.62 -24.48 -6.32
N PRO A 171 13.28 -25.30 -7.33
CA PRO A 171 14.02 -26.51 -7.69
C PRO A 171 15.42 -26.19 -8.20
N ASP A 172 15.58 -25.14 -8.99
CA ASP A 172 16.87 -24.76 -9.57
C ASP A 172 17.85 -24.20 -8.51
N GLN A 173 17.32 -23.74 -7.38
CA GLN A 173 18.10 -23.23 -6.24
C GLN A 173 18.29 -24.28 -5.14
N PHE A 174 17.73 -25.48 -5.31
CA PHE A 174 17.80 -26.53 -4.30
C PHE A 174 19.16 -27.22 -4.29
N SER A 175 19.66 -27.48 -3.09
CA SER A 175 20.91 -28.17 -2.81
C SER A 175 20.75 -29.09 -1.59
N GLU A 176 21.11 -30.36 -1.75
CA GLU A 176 20.92 -31.40 -0.72
C GLU A 176 21.71 -31.13 0.57
N ASP A 177 22.78 -30.34 0.50
CA ASP A 177 23.66 -30.03 1.63
C ASP A 177 23.10 -28.90 2.53
N TRP A 178 22.04 -28.21 2.11
CA TRP A 178 21.50 -27.05 2.81
C TRP A 178 20.35 -27.40 3.76
N LEU A 179 20.32 -26.66 4.87
CA LEU A 179 19.29 -26.77 5.91
C LEU A 179 18.22 -25.71 5.70
N TYR A 180 17.28 -25.99 4.80
CA TYR A 180 16.18 -25.09 4.47
C TYR A 180 15.16 -24.92 5.59
N LYS A 181 14.64 -23.70 5.71
CA LYS A 181 13.47 -23.36 6.54
C LYS A 181 12.39 -22.72 5.68
N VAL A 182 11.15 -22.75 6.17
CA VAL A 182 10.02 -22.11 5.47
C VAL A 182 10.26 -20.63 5.19
N LYS A 183 10.78 -19.89 6.18
CA LYS A 183 11.16 -18.48 6.01
C LYS A 183 12.19 -18.24 4.89
N ASP A 184 13.02 -19.24 4.58
CA ASP A 184 14.05 -19.12 3.55
C ASP A 184 13.38 -19.18 2.16
N ILE A 185 12.31 -19.98 1.99
CA ILE A 185 11.49 -20.00 0.77
C ILE A 185 10.93 -18.60 0.48
N GLU A 186 10.30 -17.98 1.48
CA GLU A 186 9.69 -16.65 1.30
C GLU A 186 10.73 -15.57 1.04
N LYS A 187 11.89 -15.66 1.69
CA LYS A 187 12.99 -14.74 1.45
C LYS A 187 13.52 -14.87 0.03
N ASP A 188 13.79 -16.10 -0.41
CA ASP A 188 14.45 -16.37 -1.69
C ASP A 188 13.52 -16.11 -2.89
N ILE A 189 12.19 -16.28 -2.73
CA ILE A 189 11.21 -15.82 -3.74
C ILE A 189 11.31 -14.30 -3.96
N ASN A 190 11.57 -13.52 -2.91
CA ASN A 190 11.61 -12.06 -2.97
C ASN A 190 13.03 -11.51 -3.24
N ASP A 191 14.01 -12.38 -3.50
CA ASP A 191 15.40 -11.98 -3.76
C ASP A 191 15.58 -11.69 -5.26
N GLU A 192 15.67 -10.39 -5.60
CA GLU A 192 15.83 -9.91 -6.98
C GLU A 192 17.18 -10.30 -7.60
N ASP A 193 18.18 -10.64 -6.78
CA ASP A 193 19.48 -11.14 -7.28
C ASP A 193 19.42 -12.64 -7.60
N LEU A 194 18.43 -13.36 -7.07
CA LEU A 194 18.30 -14.81 -7.22
C LEU A 194 17.38 -15.22 -8.37
N LEU A 195 16.27 -14.50 -8.57
CA LEU A 195 15.22 -14.84 -9.53
C LEU A 195 14.87 -13.65 -10.41
N ASP A 196 14.65 -13.90 -11.70
CA ASP A 196 14.04 -12.90 -12.56
C ASP A 196 12.51 -12.75 -12.32
N ASP A 197 11.89 -11.77 -12.98
CA ASP A 197 10.46 -11.48 -12.81
C ASP A 197 9.55 -12.68 -13.14
N GLN A 198 9.94 -13.50 -14.12
CA GLN A 198 9.16 -14.65 -14.56
C GLN A 198 9.35 -15.82 -13.59
N GLU A 199 10.59 -16.13 -13.22
CA GLU A 199 10.93 -17.17 -12.25
C GLU A 199 10.31 -16.90 -10.88
N ARG A 200 10.30 -15.64 -10.45
CA ARG A 200 9.64 -15.19 -9.22
C ARG A 200 8.14 -15.46 -9.26
N GLN A 201 7.47 -15.13 -10.36
CA GLN A 201 6.03 -15.34 -10.51
C GLN A 201 5.69 -16.84 -10.47
N GLU A 202 6.47 -17.67 -11.16
CA GLU A 202 6.30 -19.13 -11.16
C GLU A 202 6.59 -19.75 -9.77
N ALA A 203 7.59 -19.25 -9.05
CA ALA A 203 7.87 -19.66 -7.68
C ALA A 203 6.74 -19.26 -6.72
N LEU A 204 6.17 -18.05 -6.87
CA LEU A 204 5.03 -17.60 -6.08
C LEU A 204 3.80 -18.48 -6.31
N GLU A 205 3.50 -18.83 -7.56
CA GLU A 205 2.40 -19.74 -7.92
C GLU A 205 2.58 -21.12 -7.28
N ARG A 206 3.78 -21.70 -7.42
CA ARG A 206 4.12 -22.97 -6.74
C ARG A 206 4.00 -22.88 -5.22
N TRP A 207 4.40 -21.75 -4.63
CA TRP A 207 4.29 -21.54 -3.19
C TRP A 207 2.84 -21.47 -2.71
N VAL A 208 1.98 -20.77 -3.44
CA VAL A 208 0.54 -20.68 -3.16
C VAL A 208 -0.11 -22.06 -3.28
N ASP A 209 0.13 -22.75 -4.40
CA ASP A 209 -0.40 -24.10 -4.67
C ASP A 209 0.04 -25.11 -3.61
N LEU A 210 1.31 -25.06 -3.21
CA LEU A 210 1.84 -25.95 -2.19
C LEU A 210 1.18 -25.69 -0.83
N LYS A 211 1.04 -24.41 -0.43
CA LYS A 211 0.36 -24.05 0.81
C LYS A 211 -1.09 -24.52 0.82
N GLU A 212 -1.80 -24.42 -0.29
CA GLU A 212 -3.17 -24.91 -0.42
C GLU A 212 -3.25 -26.44 -0.28
N LYS A 213 -2.43 -27.18 -1.05
CA LYS A 213 -2.38 -28.66 -1.01
C LYS A 213 -2.02 -29.20 0.37
N LEU A 214 -1.16 -28.51 1.11
CA LEU A 214 -0.76 -28.89 2.46
C LEU A 214 -1.74 -28.42 3.53
N CYS A 215 -2.74 -27.61 3.19
CA CYS A 215 -3.58 -26.88 4.14
C CYS A 215 -2.70 -26.15 5.19
N TRP A 216 -1.72 -25.41 4.69
CA TRP A 216 -0.70 -24.73 5.48
C TRP A 216 -1.34 -23.70 6.43
N GLU A 217 -0.83 -23.64 7.65
CA GLU A 217 -1.23 -22.66 8.66
C GLU A 217 0.02 -22.04 9.29
N PRO A 218 0.05 -20.73 9.57
CA PRO A 218 1.22 -20.08 10.17
C PRO A 218 1.67 -20.69 11.51
N SER A 219 0.74 -21.33 12.23
CA SER A 219 1.06 -21.99 13.49
C SER A 219 1.96 -23.24 13.34
N ILE A 220 2.00 -23.84 12.14
CA ILE A 220 2.80 -25.03 11.84
C ILE A 220 4.28 -24.72 11.79
N GLU A 221 4.68 -23.56 11.28
CA GLU A 221 6.08 -23.15 11.24
C GLU A 221 6.71 -23.14 12.64
N LYS A 222 6.00 -22.57 13.62
CA LYS A 222 6.42 -22.57 15.02
C LYS A 222 6.50 -23.98 15.60
N THR A 223 5.57 -24.86 15.22
CA THR A 223 5.58 -26.27 15.63
C THR A 223 6.79 -27.01 15.05
N LEU A 224 7.11 -26.83 13.76
CA LEU A 224 8.29 -27.42 13.12
C LEU A 224 9.57 -27.02 13.85
N LYS A 225 9.73 -25.71 14.13
CA LYS A 225 10.89 -25.18 14.87
C LYS A 225 11.05 -25.81 16.25
N MET A 226 9.95 -25.98 16.99
CA MET A 226 9.99 -26.60 18.32
C MET A 226 10.35 -28.09 18.25
N LEU A 227 9.72 -28.85 17.37
CA LEU A 227 10.01 -30.29 17.19
C LEU A 227 11.46 -30.54 16.75
N GLN A 228 12.03 -29.65 15.94
CA GLN A 228 13.43 -29.71 15.54
C GLN A 228 14.40 -29.38 16.69
N LYS A 229 14.04 -28.45 17.59
CA LYS A 229 14.83 -28.12 18.79
C LYS A 229 14.80 -29.24 19.84
N GLU A 230 13.73 -30.03 19.89
CA GLU A 230 13.56 -31.12 20.87
C GLU A 230 14.32 -32.41 20.50
N GLY A 231 14.75 -32.56 19.25
CA GLY A 231 15.51 -33.73 18.78
C GLY A 231 16.96 -33.73 19.25
N ASN A 232 17.49 -34.90 19.58
CA ASN A 232 18.91 -35.09 19.87
C ASN A 232 19.65 -35.42 18.57
N TYR A 233 20.52 -34.51 18.11
CA TYR A 233 21.29 -34.66 16.87
C TYR A 233 22.12 -35.96 16.77
N MET A 234 22.42 -36.60 17.90
CA MET A 234 23.20 -37.84 17.97
C MET A 234 22.41 -39.08 17.52
N ALA A 235 21.07 -39.06 17.60
CA ALA A 235 20.24 -40.11 17.04
C ALA A 235 19.92 -39.70 15.60
N ASN A 236 20.69 -40.21 14.64
CA ASN A 236 20.44 -40.01 13.21
C ASN A 236 19.64 -41.20 12.67
N PRO A 237 18.29 -41.20 12.76
CA PRO A 237 17.49 -42.29 12.23
C PRO A 237 17.62 -42.34 10.71
N GLU A 238 18.14 -43.46 10.19
CA GLU A 238 18.17 -43.76 8.77
C GLU A 238 16.85 -44.41 8.33
N GLY A 239 16.49 -44.27 7.05
CA GLY A 239 15.34 -44.96 6.45
C GLY A 239 13.99 -44.44 6.96
N LEU A 240 13.72 -43.13 6.80
CA LEU A 240 12.45 -42.56 7.24
C LEU A 240 11.27 -43.09 6.40
N THR A 241 10.29 -43.64 7.10
CA THR A 241 8.99 -44.07 6.56
C THR A 241 7.84 -43.36 7.28
N VAL A 242 6.67 -43.30 6.63
CA VAL A 242 5.46 -42.70 7.20
C VAL A 242 4.94 -43.54 8.36
N GLU A 243 4.96 -44.86 8.22
CA GLU A 243 4.48 -45.82 9.22
C GLU A 243 5.29 -45.69 10.52
N GLU A 244 6.60 -45.54 10.40
CA GLU A 244 7.47 -45.32 11.55
C GLU A 244 7.25 -43.92 12.16
N ALA A 245 7.03 -42.89 11.34
CA ALA A 245 6.69 -41.55 11.83
C ALA A 245 5.40 -41.55 12.68
N GLU A 246 4.38 -42.27 12.21
CA GLU A 246 3.12 -42.44 12.94
C GLU A 246 3.35 -43.21 14.25
N ARG A 247 4.11 -44.30 14.21
CA ARG A 247 4.47 -45.10 15.41
C ARG A 247 5.18 -44.27 16.47
N VAL A 248 6.22 -43.51 16.10
CA VAL A 248 6.97 -42.69 17.08
C VAL A 248 6.13 -41.53 17.60
N ALA A 249 5.24 -40.95 16.78
CA ALA A 249 4.32 -39.91 17.23
C ALA A 249 3.33 -40.45 18.27
N GLU A 250 2.79 -41.66 18.06
CA GLU A 250 1.96 -42.33 19.05
C GLU A 250 2.70 -42.58 20.36
N GLU A 251 3.96 -43.01 20.29
CA GLU A 251 4.77 -43.28 21.47
C GLU A 251 5.06 -41.98 22.27
N LEU A 252 5.45 -40.90 21.58
CA LEU A 252 5.61 -39.59 22.22
C LEU A 252 4.30 -39.09 22.85
N ASN A 253 3.16 -39.36 22.23
CA ASN A 253 1.86 -39.00 22.79
C ASN A 253 1.52 -39.83 24.03
N LYS A 254 1.72 -41.16 24.01
CA LYS A 254 1.49 -42.04 25.17
C LYS A 254 2.33 -41.61 26.37
N GLN A 255 3.54 -41.17 26.13
CA GLN A 255 4.45 -40.66 27.15
C GLN A 255 4.17 -39.20 27.54
N GLY A 256 3.14 -38.58 26.96
CA GLY A 256 2.70 -37.22 27.28
C GLY A 256 3.69 -36.13 26.85
N ARG A 257 4.58 -36.40 25.89
CA ARG A 257 5.57 -35.45 25.37
C ARG A 257 4.96 -34.48 24.36
N LEU A 258 3.90 -34.86 23.66
CA LEU A 258 3.24 -34.03 22.66
C LEU A 258 2.10 -33.21 23.27
N ARG A 259 2.34 -31.91 23.52
CA ARG A 259 1.34 -31.01 24.14
C ARG A 259 1.40 -29.60 23.57
N GLY A 260 0.31 -28.84 23.71
CA GLY A 260 0.26 -27.43 23.33
C GLY A 260 0.65 -27.19 21.87
N ARG A 261 1.78 -26.50 21.65
CA ARG A 261 2.28 -26.18 20.30
C ARG A 261 2.82 -27.40 19.54
N THR A 262 3.21 -28.47 20.22
CA THR A 262 3.67 -29.75 19.65
C THR A 262 2.66 -30.87 19.89
N SER A 263 1.36 -30.55 19.95
CA SER A 263 0.31 -31.53 20.19
C SER A 263 0.28 -32.65 19.15
N TYR A 264 -0.23 -33.82 19.55
CA TYR A 264 -0.30 -35.01 18.69
C TYR A 264 -1.01 -34.74 17.35
N GLU A 265 -2.12 -34.00 17.36
CA GLU A 265 -2.83 -33.63 16.13
C GLU A 265 -1.98 -32.78 15.17
N LYS A 266 -1.15 -31.88 15.71
CA LYS A 266 -0.23 -31.08 14.90
C LYS A 266 0.89 -31.92 14.32
N VAL A 267 1.44 -32.86 15.10
CA VAL A 267 2.45 -33.81 14.60
C VAL A 267 1.88 -34.70 13.49
N LYS A 268 0.67 -35.23 13.66
CA LYS A 268 -0.03 -35.98 12.60
C LYS A 268 -0.25 -35.14 11.35
N LYS A 269 -0.62 -33.87 11.50
CA LYS A 269 -0.77 -32.96 10.35
C LYS A 269 0.57 -32.79 9.61
N ILE A 270 1.68 -32.63 10.33
CA ILE A 270 3.03 -32.55 9.76
C ILE A 270 3.43 -33.83 9.03
N ILE A 271 3.17 -35.01 9.60
CA ILE A 271 3.44 -36.30 8.94
C ILE A 271 2.63 -36.43 7.65
N LYS A 272 1.36 -36.03 7.67
CA LYS A 272 0.51 -35.99 6.48
C LYS A 272 1.04 -35.02 5.43
N MET A 273 1.48 -33.81 5.83
CA MET A 273 2.11 -32.84 4.94
C MET A 273 3.35 -33.44 4.29
N TRP A 274 4.22 -34.08 5.07
CA TRP A 274 5.42 -34.75 4.56
C TRP A 274 5.10 -35.84 3.54
N LYS A 275 4.10 -36.68 3.79
CA LYS A 275 3.62 -37.69 2.83
C LYS A 275 3.15 -37.06 1.51
N ILE A 276 2.35 -36.00 1.59
CA ILE A 276 1.85 -35.27 0.42
C ILE A 276 3.02 -34.65 -0.35
N SER A 277 3.90 -33.91 0.32
CA SER A 277 5.05 -33.26 -0.31
C SER A 277 5.99 -34.25 -0.98
N THR A 278 6.24 -35.42 -0.36
CA THR A 278 7.07 -36.47 -0.97
C THR A 278 6.45 -36.99 -2.27
N THR A 279 5.12 -37.16 -2.29
CA THR A 279 4.39 -37.59 -3.49
C THR A 279 4.45 -36.51 -4.59
N LEU A 280 4.30 -35.24 -4.21
CA LEU A 280 4.40 -34.11 -5.14
C LEU A 280 5.80 -34.01 -5.74
N LEU A 281 6.85 -34.15 -4.92
CA LEU A 281 8.23 -34.12 -5.40
C LEU A 281 8.53 -35.23 -6.41
N GLN A 282 8.01 -36.44 -6.19
CA GLN A 282 8.15 -37.56 -7.13
C GLN A 282 7.40 -37.37 -8.45
N SER A 283 6.45 -36.42 -8.50
CA SER A 283 5.70 -36.08 -9.70
C SER A 283 6.25 -34.88 -10.47
N LEU A 284 7.32 -34.25 -9.97
CA LEU A 284 8.02 -33.20 -10.71
C LEU A 284 8.77 -33.82 -11.91
N PRO A 285 8.74 -33.16 -13.08
CA PRO A 285 9.37 -33.63 -14.30
C PRO A 285 10.90 -33.65 -14.24
#